data_AF-A0A523VGC4-F1
#
_entry.id   AF-A0A523VGC4-F1
#
_cell.length_a   1.000
_cell.length_b   1.000
_cell.length_c   1.000
_cell.angle_alpha   90.00
_cell.angle_beta   90.00
_cell.angle_gamma   90.00
#
_symmetry.space_group_name_H-M   'P 1'
#
loop_
_entity.id
_entity.type
_entity.pdbx_description
1 polymer ?
#
loop_
_entity_poly.entity_id
_entity_poly.type
_entity_poly.pdbx_seq_one_letter_code
_entity_poly.pdbx_strand_id
1 'polypeptide(L)'
;MSHHLFTFSLNHFYLLVEYPACVCFKQSFNGQIEKNLKMKKIRLAASSDLHIQEKSRDLLKPAFKDLNEKADIFAITGDFTASGKLKEIQVLLHELRPIKIPIVAVLGNHEYHNQRQEKSKQILHDEGIHILDGNCVTFEINSLSIGFSGSKGFLSGYDKRAIPDFGEQSLKLIVDELLNEKEKMMSGMKNHKT
;
A
#
# COMPACT_ATOMS: atom_id res chain seq x y z
N MET A 1 -4.51 3.54 16.45
CA MET A 1 -4.02 3.84 15.09
C MET A 1 -2.66 4.47 15.19
N SER A 2 -1.63 3.77 14.73
CA SER A 2 -0.25 4.27 14.64
C SER A 2 -0.04 4.81 13.23
N HIS A 3 0.04 6.13 13.09
CA HIS A 3 0.45 6.75 11.83
C HIS A 3 1.96 6.98 11.86
N HIS A 4 2.66 6.42 10.88
CA HIS A 4 4.09 6.62 10.74
C HIS A 4 4.33 7.55 9.56
N LEU A 5 4.92 8.72 9.84
CA LEU A 5 5.40 9.62 8.80
C LEU A 5 6.85 9.25 8.48
N PHE A 6 7.09 8.76 7.28
CA PHE A 6 8.44 8.44 6.84
C PHE A 6 8.97 9.53 5.90
N THR A 7 10.20 9.99 6.18
CA THR A 7 10.90 10.97 5.35
C THR A 7 12.16 10.31 4.80
N PHE A 8 12.24 10.14 3.48
CA PHE A 8 13.36 9.46 2.83
C PHE A 8 14.26 10.43 2.07
N SER A 9 15.55 10.10 1.99
CA SER A 9 16.58 10.87 1.30
C SER A 9 17.54 9.87 0.66
N LEU A 10 17.58 9.87 -0.68
CA LEU A 10 18.51 9.18 -1.59
C LEU A 10 19.03 7.79 -1.17
N ASN A 11 18.55 6.79 -1.94
CA ASN A 11 18.97 5.39 -2.13
C ASN A 11 17.81 4.42 -1.91
N HIS A 12 17.72 3.38 -2.74
CA HIS A 12 16.69 2.35 -2.74
C HIS A 12 16.18 1.96 -1.33
N PHE A 13 14.92 2.22 -1.02
CA PHE A 13 14.30 1.82 0.25
C PHE A 13 13.09 0.94 -0.01
N TYR A 14 13.09 -0.27 0.56
CA TYR A 14 11.92 -1.13 0.67
C TYR A 14 11.22 -0.79 2.00
N LEU A 15 10.03 -0.20 1.97
CA LEU A 15 9.19 -0.13 3.17
C LEU A 15 8.29 -1.36 3.22
N LEU A 16 8.82 -2.47 3.70
CA LEU A 16 8.01 -3.63 4.07
C LEU A 16 7.14 -3.26 5.28
N VAL A 17 5.96 -2.67 5.03
CA VAL A 17 4.86 -2.80 5.99
C VAL A 17 4.47 -4.26 5.86
N GLU A 18 4.82 -5.09 6.85
CA GLU A 18 4.59 -6.53 6.76
C GLU A 18 3.49 -6.90 7.76
N TYR A 19 2.40 -7.39 7.15
CA TYR A 19 1.09 -7.75 7.71
C TYR A 19 0.16 -6.57 8.02
N PRO A 20 -1.08 -6.55 7.50
CA PRO A 20 -1.75 -7.55 6.64
C PRO A 20 -1.46 -7.41 5.11
N ALA A 21 -0.70 -6.39 4.70
CA ALA A 21 -0.38 -6.14 3.29
C ALA A 21 1.04 -5.60 3.09
N CYS A 22 1.68 -5.90 1.95
CA CYS A 22 3.05 -5.44 1.65
C CYS A 22 3.08 -4.47 0.48
N VAL A 23 3.77 -3.34 0.68
CA VAL A 23 4.07 -2.37 -0.38
C VAL A 23 5.58 -2.24 -0.48
N CYS A 24 6.13 -2.39 -1.68
CA CYS A 24 7.50 -1.98 -1.96
C CYS A 24 7.46 -0.69 -2.78
N PHE A 25 8.45 0.17 -2.60
CA PHE A 25 8.66 1.31 -3.50
C PHE A 25 10.11 1.41 -3.93
N LYS A 26 10.33 2.09 -5.05
CA LYS A 26 11.66 2.38 -5.59
C LYS A 26 11.68 3.82 -6.07
N GLN A 27 12.72 4.55 -5.71
CA GLN A 27 12.90 5.96 -6.10
C GLN A 27 14.11 6.08 -7.03
N SER A 28 13.96 6.82 -8.12
CA SER A 28 15.04 7.22 -9.04
C SER A 28 15.03 8.74 -9.28
N PHE A 29 16.14 9.26 -9.81
CA PHE A 29 16.31 10.68 -10.12
C PHE A 29 16.53 10.84 -11.63
N ASN A 30 15.73 11.70 -12.27
CA ASN A 30 15.70 11.86 -13.73
C ASN A 30 16.38 13.16 -14.22
N GLY A 31 17.29 13.76 -13.43
CA GLY A 31 17.95 15.03 -13.76
C GLY A 31 19.48 14.97 -13.83
N GLN A 32 20.10 15.97 -14.47
CA GLN A 32 21.55 16.22 -14.33
C GLN A 32 21.84 16.64 -12.88
N ILE A 33 22.90 16.08 -12.28
CA ILE A 33 23.30 16.39 -10.90
C ILE A 33 23.85 17.82 -10.87
N GLU A 34 22.99 18.80 -10.62
CA GLU A 34 23.45 20.14 -10.26
C GLU A 34 23.97 20.12 -8.82
N LYS A 35 25.20 20.59 -8.63
CA LYS A 35 25.99 20.56 -7.38
C LYS A 35 25.37 21.27 -6.16
N ASN A 36 24.13 21.79 -6.25
CA ASN A 36 23.46 22.57 -5.20
C ASN A 36 22.01 22.14 -4.92
N LEU A 37 21.66 20.87 -5.12
CA LEU A 37 20.37 20.34 -4.67
C LEU A 37 20.30 20.32 -3.14
N LYS A 38 19.59 21.29 -2.53
CA LYS A 38 18.89 21.02 -1.27
C LYS A 38 18.21 19.66 -1.45
N MET A 39 18.55 18.68 -0.60
CA MET A 39 18.09 17.30 -0.71
C MET A 39 16.60 17.26 -1.02
N LYS A 40 16.24 16.98 -2.28
CA LYS A 40 14.84 16.83 -2.69
C LYS A 40 14.34 15.54 -2.05
N LYS A 41 13.22 15.61 -1.33
CA LYS A 41 12.62 14.49 -0.61
C LYS A 41 11.20 14.28 -1.11
N ILE A 42 10.74 13.04 -1.00
CA ILE A 42 9.33 12.66 -1.13
C ILE A 42 8.88 12.22 0.26
N ARG A 43 7.74 12.73 0.71
CA ARG A 43 7.12 12.43 2.01
C ARG A 43 6.01 11.41 1.80
N LEU A 44 6.15 10.26 2.42
CA LEU A 44 5.16 9.19 2.37
C LEU A 44 4.46 9.11 3.73
N ALA A 45 3.14 9.29 3.70
CA ALA A 45 2.31 8.87 4.81
C ALA A 45 1.85 7.43 4.59
N ALA A 46 1.80 6.63 5.64
CA ALA A 46 1.32 5.26 5.59
C ALA A 46 0.32 4.99 6.73
N SER A 47 -0.71 4.20 6.43
CA SER A 47 -1.65 3.65 7.40
C SER A 47 -2.03 2.23 7.03
N SER A 48 -2.34 1.40 8.01
CA SER A 48 -2.87 0.05 7.85
C SER A 48 -4.01 -0.17 8.84
N ASP A 49 -4.70 -1.30 8.73
CA ASP A 49 -5.59 -1.83 9.78
C ASP A 49 -6.68 -0.81 10.19
N LEU A 50 -7.24 -0.12 9.19
CA LEU A 50 -8.24 0.90 9.42
C LEU A 50 -9.52 0.32 10.02
N HIS A 51 -9.87 -0.92 9.66
CA HIS A 51 -11.03 -1.65 10.17
C HIS A 51 -12.32 -0.81 10.17
N ILE A 52 -12.59 -0.13 9.04
CA ILE A 52 -13.77 0.70 8.86
C ILE A 52 -15.03 -0.14 9.01
N GLN A 53 -15.94 0.33 9.84
CA GLN A 53 -17.29 -0.20 10.02
C GLN A 53 -18.29 0.75 9.37
N GLU A 54 -19.51 0.29 9.12
CA GLU A 54 -20.59 1.13 8.57
C GLU A 54 -20.87 2.38 9.45
N LYS A 55 -20.60 2.29 10.76
CA LYS A 55 -20.75 3.40 11.73
C LYS A 55 -19.50 4.26 11.89
N SER A 56 -18.41 3.98 11.18
CA SER A 56 -17.13 4.72 11.31
C SER A 56 -17.10 6.07 10.58
N ARG A 57 -18.25 6.53 10.08
CA ARG A 57 -18.34 7.79 9.33
C ARG A 57 -17.89 8.96 10.19
N ASP A 58 -17.09 9.83 9.58
CA ASP A 58 -16.48 11.04 10.13
C ASP A 58 -15.46 10.82 11.25
N LEU A 59 -15.06 9.57 11.54
CA LEU A 59 -14.12 9.25 12.62
C LEU A 59 -12.64 9.42 12.25
N LEU A 60 -12.26 9.27 10.96
CA LEU A 60 -10.87 9.35 10.51
C LEU A 60 -10.50 10.74 9.99
N LYS A 61 -11.49 11.59 9.67
CA LYS A 61 -11.25 12.98 9.25
C LYS A 61 -10.24 13.74 10.13
N PRO A 62 -10.29 13.68 11.47
CA PRO A 62 -9.31 14.38 12.31
C PRO A 62 -7.88 13.85 12.15
N ALA A 63 -7.73 12.54 11.87
CA ALA A 63 -6.43 11.90 11.69
C ALA A 63 -5.79 12.27 10.33
N PHE A 64 -6.61 12.51 9.31
CA PHE A 64 -6.15 12.85 7.95
C PHE A 64 -6.11 14.35 7.63
N LYS A 65 -6.49 15.21 8.59
CA LYS A 65 -6.66 16.65 8.36
C LYS A 65 -5.43 17.35 7.76
N ASP A 66 -4.22 16.98 8.20
CA ASP A 66 -2.97 17.63 7.78
C ASP A 66 -2.27 16.87 6.65
N LEU A 67 -2.88 15.79 6.15
CA LEU A 67 -2.22 14.85 5.25
C LEU A 67 -1.79 15.52 3.94
N ASN A 68 -2.65 16.37 3.39
CA ASN A 68 -2.39 17.13 2.17
C ASN A 68 -1.19 18.07 2.30
N GLU A 69 -0.88 18.56 3.50
CA GLU A 69 0.23 19.48 3.75
C GLU A 69 1.52 18.71 4.08
N LYS A 70 1.40 17.56 4.75
CA LYS A 70 2.53 16.83 5.36
C LYS A 70 3.06 15.68 4.52
N ALA A 71 2.31 15.20 3.54
CA ALA A 71 2.71 14.10 2.67
C ALA A 71 2.54 14.46 1.20
N ASP A 72 3.32 13.82 0.34
CA ASP A 72 3.20 13.93 -1.11
C ASP A 72 2.45 12.73 -1.69
N ILE A 73 2.44 11.59 -0.98
CA ILE A 73 1.71 10.36 -1.31
C ILE A 73 1.17 9.75 -0.01
N PHE A 74 -0.02 9.13 -0.08
CA PHE A 74 -0.59 8.34 0.99
C PHE A 74 -0.68 6.86 0.62
N ALA A 75 -0.09 5.99 1.43
CA ALA A 75 -0.19 4.53 1.29
C ALA A 75 -1.15 3.94 2.31
N ILE A 76 -2.13 3.14 1.86
CA ILE A 76 -3.03 2.37 2.72
C ILE A 76 -2.74 0.88 2.54
N THR A 77 -2.14 0.25 3.53
CA THR A 77 -1.58 -1.10 3.43
C THR A 77 -2.38 -2.11 4.23
N GLY A 78 -3.50 -2.55 3.65
CA GLY A 78 -4.31 -3.66 4.13
C GLY A 78 -5.35 -3.33 5.21
N ASP A 79 -6.28 -4.26 5.36
CA ASP A 79 -7.40 -4.29 6.31
C ASP A 79 -8.15 -2.98 6.43
N PHE A 80 -8.74 -2.60 5.30
CA PHE A 80 -9.51 -1.38 5.19
C PHE A 80 -10.81 -1.46 5.95
N THR A 81 -11.47 -2.61 5.84
CA THR A 81 -12.81 -2.88 6.32
C THR A 81 -12.77 -3.79 7.54
N ALA A 82 -13.74 -3.64 8.45
CA ALA A 82 -13.84 -4.52 9.59
C ALA A 82 -14.31 -5.93 9.19
N SER A 83 -15.15 -6.05 8.16
CA SER A 83 -15.82 -7.32 7.84
C SER A 83 -15.91 -7.63 6.34
N GLY A 84 -15.19 -6.91 5.47
CA GLY A 84 -15.18 -7.15 4.03
C GLY A 84 -16.46 -6.71 3.32
N LYS A 85 -17.25 -5.81 3.92
CA LYS A 85 -18.52 -5.36 3.32
C LYS A 85 -18.29 -4.17 2.40
N LEU A 86 -18.98 -4.16 1.25
CA LEU A 86 -18.91 -3.03 0.31
C LEU A 86 -19.40 -1.71 0.91
N LYS A 87 -20.32 -1.75 1.88
CA LYS A 87 -20.76 -0.54 2.60
C LYS A 87 -19.63 0.08 3.42
N GLU A 88 -18.73 -0.73 3.96
CA GLU A 88 -17.56 -0.26 4.70
C GLU A 88 -16.57 0.43 3.76
N ILE A 89 -16.40 -0.09 2.53
CA ILE A 89 -15.63 0.59 1.47
C ILE A 89 -16.23 1.97 1.14
N GLN A 90 -17.56 2.09 1.06
CA GLN A 90 -18.21 3.38 0.82
C GLN A 90 -17.96 4.39 1.96
N VAL A 91 -17.92 3.91 3.22
CA VAL A 91 -17.53 4.76 4.36
C VAL A 91 -16.06 5.17 4.25
N LEU A 92 -15.16 4.25 3.89
CA LEU A 92 -13.75 4.58 3.65
C LEU A 92 -13.62 5.70 2.60
N LEU A 93 -14.31 5.58 1.46
CA LEU A 93 -14.27 6.60 0.41
C LEU A 93 -14.75 7.97 0.91
N HIS A 94 -15.80 8.00 1.74
CA HIS A 94 -16.24 9.24 2.38
C HIS A 94 -15.17 9.85 3.29
N GLU A 95 -14.43 9.04 4.04
CA GLU A 95 -13.30 9.50 4.86
C GLU A 95 -12.12 10.00 4.02
N LEU A 96 -11.85 9.38 2.87
CA LEU A 96 -10.71 9.73 1.99
C LEU A 96 -10.99 10.93 1.07
N ARG A 97 -12.25 11.29 0.83
CA ARG A 97 -12.66 12.38 -0.08
C ARG A 97 -11.94 13.73 0.11
N PRO A 98 -11.58 14.17 1.35
CA PRO A 98 -10.83 15.41 1.56
C PRO A 98 -9.35 15.33 1.13
N ILE A 99 -8.80 14.13 0.98
CA ILE A 99 -7.40 13.90 0.60
C ILE A 99 -7.25 14.20 -0.90
N LYS A 100 -6.21 14.97 -1.25
CA LYS A 100 -5.93 15.47 -2.62
C LYS A 100 -4.62 14.94 -3.19
N ILE A 101 -3.76 14.40 -2.34
CA ILE A 101 -2.54 13.73 -2.77
C ILE A 101 -2.85 12.31 -3.29
N PRO A 102 -2.01 11.74 -4.18
CA PRO A 102 -2.21 10.38 -4.67
C PRO A 102 -2.28 9.36 -3.54
N ILE A 103 -3.20 8.40 -3.70
CA ILE A 103 -3.37 7.29 -2.75
C ILE A 103 -2.99 5.99 -3.46
N VAL A 104 -2.03 5.27 -2.90
CA VAL A 104 -1.75 3.87 -3.28
C VAL A 104 -2.29 2.95 -2.20
N ALA A 105 -2.87 1.82 -2.59
CA ALA A 105 -3.49 0.94 -1.61
C ALA A 105 -3.33 -0.55 -1.97
N VAL A 106 -3.17 -1.39 -0.95
CA VAL A 106 -3.14 -2.85 -1.08
C VAL A 106 -4.22 -3.42 -0.17
N LEU A 107 -5.04 -4.33 -0.68
CA LEU A 107 -6.08 -4.98 0.11
C LEU A 107 -5.48 -5.90 1.18
N GLY A 108 -6.12 -5.99 2.34
CA GLY A 108 -5.78 -6.99 3.36
C GLY A 108 -6.78 -8.14 3.37
N ASN A 109 -6.59 -9.12 4.25
CA ASN A 109 -7.42 -10.32 4.30
C ASN A 109 -8.90 -10.02 4.58
N HIS A 110 -9.20 -8.90 5.24
CA HIS A 110 -10.59 -8.50 5.49
C HIS A 110 -11.38 -8.26 4.20
N GLU A 111 -10.76 -7.68 3.17
CA GLU A 111 -11.42 -7.46 1.88
C GLU A 111 -11.65 -8.77 1.10
N TYR A 112 -10.85 -9.81 1.39
CA TYR A 112 -11.02 -11.15 0.82
C TYR A 112 -12.03 -12.00 1.57
N HIS A 113 -12.38 -11.67 2.82
CA HIS A 113 -13.22 -12.48 3.70
C HIS A 113 -14.57 -12.88 3.06
N ASN A 114 -15.25 -11.92 2.42
CA ASN A 114 -16.53 -12.15 1.76
C ASN A 114 -16.40 -12.48 0.27
N GLN A 115 -15.19 -12.75 -0.24
CA GLN A 115 -14.91 -13.02 -1.65
C GLN A 115 -15.40 -11.91 -2.60
N ARG A 116 -15.35 -10.66 -2.13
CA ARG A 116 -15.77 -9.46 -2.88
C ARG A 116 -14.61 -8.52 -3.22
N GLN A 117 -13.38 -8.99 -3.06
CA GLN A 117 -12.16 -8.22 -3.28
C GLN A 117 -12.16 -7.53 -4.64
N GLU A 118 -12.54 -8.20 -5.73
CA GLU A 118 -12.54 -7.59 -7.07
C GLU A 118 -13.51 -6.42 -7.18
N LYS A 119 -14.68 -6.52 -6.53
CA LYS A 119 -15.64 -5.41 -6.47
C LYS A 119 -15.13 -4.27 -5.58
N SER A 120 -14.45 -4.59 -4.49
CA SER A 120 -13.76 -3.58 -3.66
C SER A 120 -12.67 -2.86 -4.45
N LYS A 121 -11.83 -3.59 -5.21
CA LYS A 121 -10.80 -3.01 -6.08
C LYS A 121 -11.40 -2.07 -7.10
N GLN A 122 -12.46 -2.51 -7.79
CA GLN A 122 -13.15 -1.71 -8.80
C GLN A 122 -13.68 -0.39 -8.21
N ILE A 123 -14.40 -0.47 -7.09
CA ILE A 123 -14.97 0.72 -6.43
C ILE A 123 -13.87 1.72 -6.02
N LEU A 124 -12.77 1.24 -5.44
CA LEU A 124 -11.65 2.09 -5.02
C LEU A 124 -10.94 2.72 -6.24
N HIS A 125 -10.72 1.92 -7.29
CA HIS A 125 -10.11 2.36 -8.53
C HIS A 125 -10.94 3.46 -9.22
N ASP A 126 -12.27 3.30 -9.28
CA ASP A 126 -13.17 4.26 -9.90
C ASP A 126 -13.17 5.64 -9.19
N GLU A 127 -12.77 5.66 -7.92
CA GLU A 127 -12.57 6.88 -7.11
C GLU A 127 -11.12 7.41 -7.16
N GLY A 128 -10.29 6.87 -8.05
CA GLY A 128 -8.92 7.34 -8.30
C GLY A 128 -7.88 6.81 -7.31
N ILE A 129 -8.19 5.76 -6.52
CA ILE A 129 -7.22 5.10 -5.65
C ILE A 129 -6.44 4.07 -6.47
N HIS A 130 -5.10 4.14 -6.41
CA HIS A 130 -4.23 3.22 -7.12
C HIS A 130 -4.08 1.92 -6.35
N ILE A 131 -4.89 0.92 -6.71
CA ILE A 131 -4.78 -0.42 -6.13
C ILE A 131 -3.54 -1.14 -6.67
N LEU A 132 -2.74 -1.65 -5.75
CA LEU A 132 -1.56 -2.46 -6.00
C LEU A 132 -1.86 -3.92 -5.67
N ASP A 133 -1.75 -4.74 -6.69
CA ASP A 133 -1.92 -6.18 -6.65
C ASP A 133 -1.03 -6.81 -7.74
N GLY A 134 0.29 -6.72 -7.58
CA GLY A 134 1.29 -7.19 -8.54
C GLY A 134 1.59 -6.26 -9.72
N ASN A 135 0.83 -5.17 -9.84
CA ASN A 135 1.10 -4.06 -10.75
C ASN A 135 2.00 -3.01 -10.10
N CYS A 136 2.48 -2.07 -10.91
CA CYS A 136 3.24 -0.91 -10.47
C CYS A 136 2.58 0.39 -10.92
N VAL A 137 2.67 1.42 -10.09
CA VAL A 137 2.33 2.81 -10.42
C VAL A 137 3.54 3.69 -10.15
N THR A 138 3.79 4.69 -10.99
CA THR A 138 4.90 5.63 -10.82
C THR A 138 4.38 7.05 -10.73
N PHE A 139 4.97 7.85 -9.83
CA PHE A 139 4.70 9.27 -9.68
C PHE A 139 5.97 10.09 -9.86
N GLU A 140 5.84 11.21 -10.55
CA GLU A 140 6.90 12.22 -10.66
C GLU A 140 6.63 13.35 -9.68
N ILE A 141 7.47 13.48 -8.65
CA ILE A 141 7.31 14.46 -7.57
C ILE A 141 8.65 15.13 -7.32
N ASN A 142 8.69 16.47 -7.37
CA ASN A 142 9.93 17.23 -7.13
C ASN A 142 11.11 16.77 -8.03
N SER A 143 10.87 16.45 -9.30
CA SER A 143 11.89 15.90 -10.23
C SER A 143 12.50 14.55 -9.80
N LEU A 144 11.81 13.84 -8.91
CA LEU A 144 12.14 12.48 -8.49
C LEU A 144 11.01 11.57 -8.98
N SER A 145 11.39 10.44 -9.55
CA SER A 145 10.45 9.38 -9.91
C SER A 145 10.34 8.41 -8.75
N ILE A 146 9.12 8.04 -8.36
CA ILE A 146 8.88 7.01 -7.36
C ILE A 146 7.86 6.00 -7.86
N GLY A 147 8.28 4.74 -7.95
CA GLY A 147 7.43 3.60 -8.27
C GLY A 147 6.95 2.89 -7.02
N PHE A 148 5.68 2.47 -7.01
CA PHE A 148 5.09 1.62 -5.99
C PHE A 148 4.62 0.32 -6.62
N SER A 149 4.90 -0.81 -5.96
CA SER A 149 4.38 -2.14 -6.27
C SER A 149 3.95 -2.78 -4.96
N GLY A 150 2.89 -3.58 -4.95
CA GLY A 150 2.39 -4.19 -3.72
C GLY A 150 1.52 -5.40 -4.01
N SER A 151 1.37 -6.25 -3.00
CA SER A 151 0.47 -7.40 -3.01
C SER A 151 0.02 -7.68 -1.58
N LYS A 152 -1.08 -8.43 -1.44
CA LYS A 152 -1.57 -8.81 -0.10
C LYS A 152 -0.46 -9.53 0.66
N GLY A 153 -0.41 -9.32 1.97
CA GLY A 153 0.39 -10.15 2.85
C GLY A 153 -0.24 -11.53 2.94
N PHE A 154 0.56 -12.52 3.31
CA PHE A 154 0.04 -13.86 3.59
C PHE A 154 0.65 -14.41 4.89
N LEU A 155 -0.23 -14.77 5.83
CA LEU A 155 0.12 -15.33 7.15
C LEU A 155 1.27 -14.61 7.84
N SER A 156 2.38 -15.28 8.12
CA SER A 156 3.46 -14.73 8.95
C SER A 156 4.29 -13.64 8.25
N GLY A 157 4.01 -13.34 6.98
CA GLY A 157 4.79 -12.39 6.19
C GLY A 157 5.90 -13.07 5.40
N TYR A 158 6.88 -12.29 4.95
CA TYR A 158 7.87 -12.77 3.99
C TYR A 158 9.25 -12.98 4.65
N ASP A 159 10.14 -13.62 3.89
CA ASP A 159 11.57 -13.73 4.21
C ASP A 159 11.83 -14.36 5.59
N LYS A 160 12.42 -13.63 6.54
CA LYS A 160 12.74 -14.14 7.89
C LYS A 160 11.53 -14.58 8.71
N ARG A 161 10.33 -14.15 8.32
CA ARG A 161 9.07 -14.56 8.96
C ARG A 161 8.30 -15.58 8.12
N ALA A 162 8.77 -15.95 6.93
CA ALA A 162 8.06 -16.91 6.10
C ALA A 162 7.97 -18.28 6.80
N ILE A 163 6.82 -18.92 6.62
CA ILE A 163 6.65 -20.31 7.04
C ILE A 163 7.63 -21.18 6.24
N PRO A 164 8.41 -22.07 6.88
CA PRO A 164 9.31 -22.97 6.17
C PRO A 164 8.55 -23.88 5.20
N ASP A 165 9.13 -24.13 4.01
CA ASP A 165 8.65 -25.18 3.09
C ASP A 165 9.02 -26.57 3.61
N PHE A 166 8.35 -27.00 4.67
CA PHE A 166 8.59 -28.28 5.33
C PHE A 166 7.33 -28.75 6.05
N GLY A 167 7.01 -30.04 5.92
CA GLY A 167 5.87 -30.66 6.60
C GLY A 167 4.80 -31.19 5.65
N GLU A 168 3.57 -31.23 6.13
CA GLU A 168 2.39 -31.81 5.48
C GLU A 168 1.95 -31.01 4.24
N GLN A 169 1.19 -31.67 3.36
CA GLN A 169 0.71 -31.06 2.11
C GLN A 169 -0.12 -29.78 2.33
N SER A 170 -0.91 -29.72 3.40
CA SER A 170 -1.68 -28.52 3.76
C SER A 170 -0.79 -27.31 4.05
N LEU A 171 0.37 -27.54 4.67
CA LEU A 171 1.35 -26.50 4.95
C LEU A 171 2.08 -26.06 3.67
N LYS A 172 2.37 -27.00 2.77
CA LYS A 172 2.95 -26.68 1.46
C LYS A 172 2.04 -25.79 0.62
N LEU A 173 0.73 -26.07 0.58
CA LEU A 173 -0.25 -25.22 -0.13
C LEU A 173 -0.28 -23.78 0.42
N ILE A 174 -0.08 -23.64 1.73
CA ILE A 174 0.06 -22.33 2.39
C ILE A 174 1.34 -21.61 1.95
N VAL A 175 2.46 -22.34 1.89
CA VAL A 175 3.75 -21.79 1.46
C VAL A 175 3.69 -21.40 -0.03
N ASP A 176 3.06 -22.20 -0.88
CA ASP A 176 2.87 -21.89 -2.30
C ASP A 176 2.10 -20.57 -2.47
N GLU A 177 1.01 -20.37 -1.73
CA GLU A 177 0.25 -19.11 -1.76
C GLU A 177 1.08 -17.90 -1.28
N LEU A 178 1.90 -18.09 -0.25
CA LEU A 178 2.84 -17.07 0.23
C LEU A 178 3.87 -16.69 -0.86
N LEU A 179 4.46 -17.69 -1.51
CA LEU A 179 5.44 -17.48 -2.58
C LEU A 179 4.81 -16.80 -3.80
N ASN A 180 3.60 -17.19 -4.19
CA ASN A 180 2.86 -16.57 -5.28
C ASN A 180 2.66 -15.06 -5.04
N GLU A 181 2.22 -14.66 -3.84
CA GLU A 181 2.03 -13.23 -3.52
C GLU A 181 3.36 -12.45 -3.47
N LYS A 182 4.43 -13.09 -2.98
CA LYS A 182 5.79 -12.51 -3.02
C LYS A 182 6.26 -12.28 -4.45
N GLU A 183 6.14 -13.29 -5.31
CA GLU A 183 6.55 -13.21 -6.71
C GLU A 183 5.77 -12.14 -7.47
N LYS A 184 4.46 -12.07 -7.22
CA LYS A 184 3.56 -11.04 -7.76
C LYS A 184 4.06 -9.62 -7.43
N MET A 185 4.37 -9.34 -6.16
CA MET A 185 4.95 -8.06 -5.73
C MET A 185 6.30 -7.77 -6.40
N MET A 186 7.19 -8.76 -6.44
CA MET A 186 8.53 -8.62 -7.02
C MET A 186 8.47 -8.38 -8.53
N SER A 187 7.54 -9.03 -9.23
CA SER A 187 7.30 -8.84 -10.67
C SER A 187 6.85 -7.41 -10.96
N GLY A 188 5.88 -6.89 -10.21
CA GLY A 188 5.46 -5.49 -10.32
C GLY A 188 6.63 -4.52 -10.16
N MET A 189 7.53 -4.78 -9.22
CA MET A 189 8.72 -3.92 -9.00
C MET A 189 9.73 -4.00 -10.15
N LYS A 190 9.95 -5.18 -10.75
CA LYS A 190 10.84 -5.33 -11.92
C LYS A 190 10.31 -4.58 -13.15
N ASN A 191 8.99 -4.45 -13.27
CA ASN A 191 8.34 -3.73 -14.36
C ASN A 191 8.37 -2.19 -14.18
N HIS A 192 8.96 -1.69 -13.09
CA HIS A 192 9.24 -0.27 -12.91
C HIS A 192 10.25 0.19 -13.99
N LYS A 193 9.74 0.86 -15.02
CA LYS A 193 10.56 1.59 -15.98
C LYS A 193 11.10 2.83 -15.28
N THR A 194 12.41 2.85 -15.02
CA THR A 194 13.16 4.06 -14.68
C THR A 194 13.32 4.94 -15.91
#